data_AF-A0A7D9HY96-F1
#
_entry.id   AF-A0A7D9HY96-F1
#
_cell.length_a   1.000
_cell.length_b   1.000
_cell.length_c   1.000
_cell.angle_alpha   90.00
_cell.angle_beta   90.00
_cell.angle_gamma   90.00
#
_symmetry.space_group_name_H-M   'P 1'
#
loop_
_entity.id
_entity.type
_entity.pdbx_description
1 polymer ?
#
loop_
_entity_poly.entity_id
_entity_poly.type
_entity_poly.pdbx_seq_one_letter_code
_entity_poly.pdbx_strand_id
1 'polypeptide(L)'
;MSAQSRSTVRYLSDFDKTVIMNNFEKRGWVSCDLEDDWNFYWASVHTVRSIFNVETGFRLNDDQILNHFPNHYELTRKDLMVKNIKRYRKALEREGNLIEEAVEEK
;
A
#
# COMPACT_ATOMS: atom_id res chain seq x y z
N MET A 1 -36.77 4.77 -6.38
CA MET A 1 -35.38 4.93 -5.90
C MET A 1 -34.85 3.54 -5.62
N SER A 2 -34.16 2.93 -6.57
CA SER A 2 -33.58 1.59 -6.36
C SER A 2 -32.47 1.72 -5.31
N ALA A 3 -32.59 0.98 -4.21
CA ALA A 3 -31.48 0.79 -3.29
C ALA A 3 -30.30 0.29 -4.12
N GLN A 4 -29.26 1.11 -4.22
CA GLN A 4 -28.02 0.73 -4.87
C GLN A 4 -27.50 -0.47 -4.08
N SER A 5 -27.56 -1.66 -4.69
CA SER A 5 -26.94 -2.87 -4.16
C SER A 5 -25.51 -2.48 -3.78
N ARG A 6 -25.21 -2.45 -2.47
CA ARG A 6 -23.83 -2.30 -2.04
C ARG A 6 -23.12 -3.55 -2.55
N SER A 7 -22.35 -3.41 -3.62
CA SER A 7 -21.47 -4.46 -4.11
C SER A 7 -20.62 -4.95 -2.94
N THR A 8 -20.79 -6.22 -2.58
CA THR A 8 -20.03 -6.84 -1.51
C THR A 8 -18.55 -6.86 -1.91
N VAL A 9 -17.69 -6.27 -1.08
CA VAL A 9 -16.24 -6.23 -1.31
C VAL A 9 -15.70 -7.65 -1.13
N ARG A 10 -14.92 -8.11 -2.12
CA ARG A 10 -14.21 -9.39 -2.06
C ARG A 10 -12.74 -9.18 -1.72
N TYR A 11 -12.21 -10.02 -0.85
CA TYR A 11 -10.83 -9.89 -0.39
C TYR A 11 -10.00 -11.16 -0.54
N LEU A 12 -8.70 -10.92 -0.70
CA LEU A 12 -7.63 -11.90 -0.64
C LEU A 12 -6.67 -11.57 0.50
N SER A 13 -6.00 -12.59 1.04
CA SER A 13 -4.94 -12.38 2.03
C SER A 13 -3.89 -13.47 1.93
N ASP A 14 -2.61 -13.06 1.94
CA ASP A 14 -1.48 -14.00 2.06
C ASP A 14 -1.35 -14.58 3.48
N PHE A 15 -2.09 -14.01 4.43
CA PHE A 15 -1.94 -14.31 5.84
C PHE A 15 -3.27 -14.65 6.48
N ASP A 16 -3.27 -15.67 7.33
CA ASP A 16 -4.34 -15.92 8.28
C ASP A 16 -4.05 -15.19 9.60
N LYS A 17 -4.32 -13.88 9.61
CA LYS A 17 -4.22 -13.04 10.81
C LYS A 17 -5.62 -12.74 11.31
N THR A 18 -5.99 -13.35 12.44
CA THR A 18 -7.33 -13.27 13.04
C THR A 18 -7.85 -11.83 13.17
N VAL A 19 -7.00 -10.87 13.54
CA VAL A 19 -7.41 -9.46 13.67
C VAL A 19 -7.87 -8.87 12.32
N ILE A 20 -7.19 -9.22 11.23
CA ILE A 20 -7.52 -8.74 9.88
C ILE A 20 -8.75 -9.49 9.34
N MET A 21 -8.79 -10.82 9.47
CA MET A 21 -9.92 -11.63 9.00
C MET A 21 -11.23 -11.24 9.69
N ASN A 22 -11.23 -11.17 11.02
CA ASN A 22 -12.40 -10.74 11.80
C ASN A 22 -12.85 -9.31 11.44
N ASN A 23 -11.90 -8.45 11.03
CA ASN A 23 -12.22 -7.08 10.65
C ASN A 23 -12.91 -7.03 9.27
N PHE A 24 -12.50 -7.87 8.32
CA PHE A 24 -13.15 -8.04 7.03
C PHE A 24 -14.55 -8.65 7.17
N GLU A 25 -14.69 -9.73 7.94
CA GLU A 25 -15.98 -10.38 8.22
C GLU A 25 -16.99 -9.41 8.86
N LYS A 26 -16.55 -8.62 9.86
CA LYS A 26 -17.42 -7.60 10.50
C LYS A 26 -17.88 -6.50 9.55
N ARG A 27 -17.17 -6.26 8.45
CA ARG A 27 -17.58 -5.33 7.39
C ARG A 27 -18.48 -5.99 6.33
N GLY A 28 -18.73 -7.29 6.46
CA GLY A 28 -19.47 -8.08 5.48
C GLY A 28 -18.67 -8.34 4.20
N TRP A 29 -17.33 -8.28 4.26
CA TRP A 29 -16.49 -8.62 3.11
C TRP A 29 -16.41 -10.14 2.97
N VAL A 30 -16.22 -10.61 1.74
CA VAL A 30 -16.22 -12.05 1.42
C VAL A 30 -14.83 -12.46 0.95
N SER A 31 -14.28 -13.54 1.51
CA SER A 31 -13.03 -14.12 1.02
C SER A 31 -13.26 -14.76 -0.35
N CYS A 32 -12.29 -14.63 -1.26
CA CYS A 32 -12.30 -15.30 -2.56
C CYS A 32 -10.94 -15.97 -2.84
N ASP A 33 -10.82 -16.66 -3.97
CA ASP A 33 -9.56 -17.23 -4.44
C ASP A 33 -8.87 -16.30 -5.44
N LEU A 34 -7.58 -16.54 -5.73
CA LEU A 34 -6.77 -15.73 -6.65
C LEU A 34 -7.29 -15.73 -8.10
N GLU A 35 -8.04 -16.77 -8.46
CA GLU A 35 -8.64 -16.93 -9.80
C GLU A 35 -9.97 -16.16 -9.95
N ASP A 36 -10.56 -15.70 -8.83
CA ASP A 36 -11.79 -14.92 -8.82
C ASP A 36 -11.55 -13.42 -8.99
N ASP A 37 -12.61 -12.69 -9.35
CA ASP A 37 -12.63 -11.23 -9.25
C ASP A 37 -12.55 -10.79 -7.78
N TRP A 38 -11.51 -10.03 -7.44
CA TRP A 38 -11.26 -9.50 -6.11
C TRP A 38 -11.16 -7.96 -6.13
N ASN A 39 -11.46 -7.32 -4.99
CA ASN A 39 -11.36 -5.86 -4.85
C ASN A 39 -10.21 -5.44 -3.93
N PHE A 40 -9.94 -6.20 -2.88
CA PHE A 40 -8.90 -5.86 -1.91
C PHE A 40 -7.98 -7.04 -1.62
N TYR A 41 -6.67 -6.85 -1.75
CA TYR A 41 -5.70 -7.90 -1.44
C TYR A 41 -4.77 -7.43 -0.32
N TRP A 42 -4.90 -8.08 0.85
CA TRP A 42 -3.96 -7.98 1.95
C TRP A 42 -2.72 -8.86 1.68
N ALA A 43 -1.85 -8.35 0.82
CA ALA A 43 -0.70 -9.07 0.32
C ALA A 43 0.55 -8.88 1.20
N SER A 44 1.46 -9.83 1.11
CA SER A 44 2.82 -9.74 1.64
C SER A 44 3.70 -8.82 0.79
N VAL A 45 4.80 -8.33 1.38
CA VAL A 45 5.80 -7.55 0.64
C VAL A 45 6.37 -8.33 -0.55
N HIS A 46 6.49 -9.65 -0.44
CA HIS A 46 6.98 -10.50 -1.53
C HIS A 46 6.00 -10.50 -2.71
N THR A 47 4.72 -10.77 -2.44
CA THR A 47 3.65 -10.79 -3.43
C THR A 47 3.50 -9.43 -4.11
N VAL A 48 3.50 -8.34 -3.35
CA VAL A 48 3.40 -6.98 -3.88
C VAL A 48 4.55 -6.66 -4.84
N ARG A 49 5.78 -7.07 -4.50
CA ARG A 49 6.94 -6.89 -5.39
C ARG A 49 6.81 -7.68 -6.69
N SER A 50 6.21 -8.87 -6.65
CA SER A 50 5.94 -9.67 -7.84
C SER A 50 4.86 -9.04 -8.72
N ILE A 51 3.75 -8.60 -8.10
CA ILE A 51 2.63 -7.94 -8.78
C ILE A 51 3.09 -6.67 -9.50
N PHE A 52 3.89 -5.83 -8.84
CA PHE A 52 4.40 -4.58 -9.44
C PHE A 52 5.67 -4.77 -10.28
N ASN A 53 6.17 -6.00 -10.46
CA ASN A 53 7.30 -6.24 -11.34
C ASN A 53 6.86 -6.06 -12.80
N VAL A 54 7.52 -5.15 -13.52
CA VAL A 54 7.25 -4.88 -14.94
C VAL A 54 7.34 -6.15 -15.80
N GLU A 55 8.22 -7.09 -15.44
CA GLU A 55 8.42 -8.34 -16.18
C GLU A 55 7.22 -9.30 -16.09
N THR A 56 6.41 -9.23 -15.03
CA THR A 56 5.22 -10.09 -14.92
C THR A 56 4.08 -9.59 -15.79
N GLY A 57 4.14 -8.33 -16.25
CA GLY A 57 3.10 -7.72 -17.10
C GLY A 57 1.75 -7.55 -16.42
N PHE A 58 1.66 -7.80 -15.10
CA PHE A 58 0.42 -7.74 -14.36
C PHE A 58 -0.06 -6.28 -14.22
N ARG A 59 -1.34 -6.04 -14.48
CA ARG A 59 -1.98 -4.73 -14.34
C ARG A 59 -3.22 -4.87 -13.47
N LEU A 60 -3.28 -4.03 -12.44
CA LEU A 60 -4.44 -3.93 -11.55
C LEU A 60 -5.59 -3.21 -12.27
N ASN A 61 -6.82 -3.67 -12.01
CA ASN A 61 -8.03 -2.96 -12.39
C ASN A 61 -8.25 -1.75 -11.45
N ASP A 62 -9.08 -0.80 -11.88
CA ASP A 62 -9.38 0.42 -11.11
C ASP A 62 -10.05 0.15 -9.75
N ASP A 63 -10.70 -1.00 -9.61
CA ASP A 63 -11.38 -1.46 -8.39
C ASP A 63 -10.53 -2.40 -7.52
N GLN A 64 -9.27 -2.66 -7.93
CA GLN A 64 -8.33 -3.50 -7.22
C GLN A 64 -7.36 -2.67 -6.37
N ILE A 65 -7.33 -2.97 -5.07
CA ILE A 65 -6.54 -2.25 -4.08
C ILE A 65 -5.60 -3.22 -3.36
N LEU A 66 -4.33 -2.82 -3.24
CA LEU A 66 -3.32 -3.49 -2.42
C LEU A 66 -3.00 -2.68 -1.17
N ASN A 67 -2.60 -3.38 -0.11
CA ASN A 67 -2.17 -2.78 1.17
C ASN A 67 -0.76 -2.15 1.15
N HIS A 68 -0.05 -2.18 0.01
CA HIS A 68 1.33 -1.68 -0.10
C HIS A 68 1.55 -0.90 -1.40
N PHE A 69 2.32 0.18 -1.32
CA PHE A 69 2.80 0.91 -2.49
C PHE A 69 3.99 0.20 -3.18
N PRO A 70 4.13 0.30 -4.51
CA PRO A 70 5.24 -0.30 -5.26
C PRO A 70 6.62 0.08 -4.73
N ASN A 71 6.79 1.34 -4.34
CA ASN A 71 8.06 1.93 -3.88
C ASN A 71 8.15 2.07 -2.34
N HIS A 72 7.37 1.29 -1.57
CA HIS A 72 7.34 1.36 -0.10
C HIS A 72 8.73 1.28 0.56
N TYR A 73 9.70 0.62 -0.09
CA TYR A 73 11.06 0.46 0.41
C TYR A 73 11.85 1.78 0.48
N GLU A 74 11.48 2.81 -0.30
CA GLU A 74 12.14 4.13 -0.29
C GLU A 74 12.09 4.82 1.08
N LEU A 75 11.04 4.55 1.86
CA LEU A 75 10.80 5.14 3.17
C LEU A 75 10.80 4.11 4.31
N THR A 76 10.88 2.81 4.04
CA THR A 76 10.90 1.78 5.10
C THR A 76 12.29 1.17 5.31
N ARG A 77 13.20 1.29 4.34
CA ARG A 77 14.59 0.88 4.50
C ARG A 77 15.44 2.03 5.05
N LYS A 78 16.14 1.81 6.18
CA LYS A 78 16.95 2.83 6.86
C LYS A 78 17.99 3.50 5.97
N ASP A 79 18.66 2.72 5.10
CA ASP A 79 19.69 3.22 4.20
C ASP A 79 19.12 4.13 3.10
N LEU A 80 17.94 3.80 2.58
CA LEU A 80 17.24 4.62 1.59
C LEU A 80 16.59 5.84 2.22
N MET A 81 15.96 5.70 3.38
CA MET A 81 15.38 6.81 4.12
C MET A 81 16.43 7.90 4.39
N VAL A 82 17.61 7.55 4.92
CA VAL A 82 18.68 8.52 5.16
C VAL A 82 19.13 9.21 3.86
N LYS A 83 19.28 8.46 2.76
CA LYS A 83 19.63 9.03 1.45
C LYS A 83 18.55 9.97 0.92
N ASN A 84 17.28 9.60 1.05
CA ASN A 84 16.14 10.39 0.56
C ASN A 84 15.97 11.68 1.36
N ILE A 85 16.08 11.63 2.70
CA ILE A 85 16.04 12.84 3.56
C ILE A 85 17.19 13.80 3.20
N LYS A 86 18.42 13.28 3.02
CA LYS A 86 19.56 14.10 2.61
C LYS A 86 19.36 14.73 1.23
N ARG A 87 18.84 13.97 0.26
CA ARG A 87 18.52 14.46 -1.08
C ARG A 87 17.46 15.57 -1.02
N TYR A 88 16.43 15.38 -0.21
CA TYR A 88 15.34 16.33 -0.04
C TYR A 88 15.83 17.66 0.56
N ARG A 89 16.61 17.61 1.65
CA ARG A 89 17.23 18.82 2.24
C ARG A 89 18.07 19.61 1.23
N LYS A 90 18.91 18.93 0.45
CA LYS A 90 19.72 19.57 -0.59
C LYS A 90 18.89 20.20 -1.72
N ALA A 91 17.75 19.60 -2.07
CA ALA A 91 16.85 20.16 -3.08
C ALA A 91 16.21 21.47 -2.57
N LEU A 92 15.78 21.47 -1.31
CA LEU A 92 15.17 22.62 -0.65
C LEU A 92 16.12 23.81 -0.47
N GLU A 93 17.37 23.55 -0.07
CA GLU A 93 18.43 24.58 0.00
C GLU A 93 18.64 25.26 -1.37
N ARG A 94 18.56 24.50 -2.47
CA ARG A 94 18.70 25.03 -3.83
C ARG A 94 17.49 25.86 -4.25
N GLU A 95 16.30 25.48 -3.82
CA GLU A 95 15.03 26.16 -4.13
C GLU A 95 14.77 27.37 -3.21
N GLY A 96 15.66 27.65 -2.25
CA GLY A 96 15.49 28.74 -1.29
C GLY A 96 14.43 28.48 -0.22
N ASN A 97 13.89 27.26 -0.18
CA ASN A 97 12.88 26.83 0.78
C ASN A 97 13.58 26.22 2.00
N LEU A 98 14.08 27.05 2.91
CA LEU A 98 14.63 26.57 4.18
C LEU A 98 13.49 25.91 4.98
N ILE A 99 13.60 24.61 5.24
CA ILE A 99 12.80 24.01 6.31
C ILE A 99 13.44 24.52 7.60
N GLU A 100 12.73 25.40 8.31
CA GLU A 100 13.07 25.76 9.68
C GLU A 100 13.27 24.47 10.48
N GLU A 101 14.47 24.28 11.03
CA GLU A 101 14.79 23.09 11.82
C GLU A 101 13.95 23.07 13.10
N ALA A 102 12.77 22.46 13.05
CA ALA A 102 12.06 22.01 14.25
C ALA A 102 12.67 20.70 14.78
N VAL A 103 14.00 20.66 15.00
CA VAL A 103 14.63 19.63 15.85
C VAL A 103 15.89 20.20 16.51
N GLU A 104 15.72 21.27 17.27
CA GLU A 104 16.65 21.58 18.35
C GLU A 104 15.81 21.96 19.56
N GLU A 105 15.48 20.97 20.40
CA GLU A 105 15.43 21.14 21.86
C GLU A 105 15.27 19.79 22.58
N LYS A 106 16.37 19.42 23.25
CA LYS A 106 16.60 18.42 24.32
C LYS A 106 16.75 16.94 23.97
#